data_AF-A0A920I0B2-F1
#
_entry.id   AF-A0A920I0B2-F1
#
_cell.length_a   1.000
_cell.length_b   1.000
_cell.length_c   1.000
_cell.angle_alpha   90.00
_cell.angle_beta   90.00
_cell.angle_gamma   90.00
#
_symmetry.space_group_name_H-M   'P 1'
#
loop_
_entity.id
_entity.type
_entity.pdbx_description
1 polymer ?
#
loop_
_entity_poly.entity_id
_entity_poly.type
_entity_poly.pdbx_seq_one_letter_code
_entity_poly.pdbx_strand_id
1 'polypeptide(L)'
;MSEEQAAEAFGEITVYTSKFNAMKNTLSGRSEKTFMKLIVETASDRVVGAHMLGPDAGEIMQGIGVAVVAGATKADFDATIGIHPTAAEEFVTMRTPRG
;
A
#
# COMPACT_ATOMS: atom_id res chain seq x y z
N MET A 1 6.60 7.02 6.08
CA MET A 1 7.72 6.66 6.98
C MET A 1 8.15 5.23 6.70
N SER A 2 9.38 4.82 7.05
CA SER A 2 9.75 3.39 7.09
C SER A 2 9.06 2.68 8.26
N GLU A 3 9.15 1.34 8.33
CA GLU A 3 8.58 0.61 9.47
C GLU A 3 9.31 0.95 10.77
N GLU A 4 10.64 1.07 10.72
CA GLU A 4 11.49 1.43 11.86
C GLU A 4 11.13 2.82 12.39
N GLN A 5 11.00 3.80 11.49
CA GLN A 5 10.61 5.17 11.85
C GLN A 5 9.20 5.23 12.43
N ALA A 6 8.27 4.45 11.88
CA ALA A 6 6.89 4.40 12.37
C ALA A 6 6.81 3.73 13.75
N ALA A 7 7.53 2.63 13.96
CA ALA A 7 7.60 1.96 15.26
C ALA A 7 8.25 2.85 16.32
N GLU A 8 9.29 3.61 15.97
CA GLU A 8 9.92 4.58 16.87
C GLU A 8 8.97 5.73 17.24
N ALA A 9 8.20 6.24 16.28
CA ALA A 9 7.31 7.38 16.50
C ALA A 9 5.98 7.02 17.18
N PHE A 10 5.42 5.83 16.92
CA PHE A 10 4.06 5.45 17.32
C PHE A 10 3.98 4.18 18.17
N GLY A 11 5.08 3.45 18.35
CA GLY A 11 5.10 2.18 19.06
C GLY A 11 4.55 1.04 18.19
N GLU A 12 3.35 0.56 18.49
CA GLU A 12 2.77 -0.59 17.79
C GLU A 12 2.27 -0.20 16.39
N ILE A 13 2.74 -0.95 15.39
CA ILE A 13 2.35 -0.77 13.99
C ILE A 13 1.79 -2.07 13.41
N THR A 14 0.83 -1.92 12.51
CA THR A 14 0.32 -3.00 11.67
C THR A 14 0.80 -2.79 10.24
N VAL A 15 1.44 -3.79 9.66
CA VAL A 15 2.02 -3.70 8.32
C VAL A 15 1.24 -4.60 7.38
N TYR A 16 0.87 -4.08 6.20
CA TYR A 16 0.26 -4.86 5.13
C TYR A 16 1.20 -4.89 3.93
N THR A 17 1.30 -6.03 3.24
CA THR A 17 2.12 -6.15 2.04
C THR A 17 1.43 -6.95 0.96
N SER A 18 1.60 -6.55 -0.30
CA SER A 18 1.22 -7.36 -1.49
C SER A 18 2.43 -7.55 -2.41
N LYS A 19 2.54 -8.73 -3.01
CA LYS A 19 3.57 -9.12 -3.98
C LYS A 19 2.90 -9.86 -5.13
N PHE A 20 2.97 -9.31 -6.34
CA PHE A 20 2.33 -9.92 -7.51
C PHE A 20 3.05 -9.57 -8.81
N ASN A 21 2.75 -10.32 -9.88
CA ASN A 21 3.16 -10.00 -11.23
C ASN A 21 2.03 -9.24 -11.91
N ALA A 22 2.26 -7.99 -12.33
CA ALA A 22 1.23 -7.22 -13.00
C ALA A 22 0.84 -7.89 -14.33
N MET A 23 -0.47 -7.95 -14.65
CA MET A 23 -0.95 -8.65 -15.87
C MET A 23 -0.32 -8.11 -17.16
N LYS A 24 0.01 -6.82 -17.22
CA LYS A 24 0.73 -6.21 -18.36
C LYS A 24 2.12 -6.84 -18.62
N ASN A 25 2.74 -7.37 -17.58
CA ASN A 25 4.03 -8.04 -17.65
C ASN A 25 3.91 -9.50 -18.12
N THR A 26 2.78 -10.15 -17.83
CA THR A 26 2.49 -11.53 -18.28
C THR A 26 2.44 -11.66 -19.80
N LEU A 27 1.92 -10.64 -20.50
CA LEU A 27 1.86 -10.61 -21.97
C LEU A 27 3.19 -10.20 -22.62
N SER A 28 3.99 -9.36 -21.95
CA SER A 28 5.25 -8.83 -22.48
C SER A 28 6.49 -9.69 -22.13
N GLY A 29 6.32 -10.77 -21.37
CA GLY A 29 7.41 -11.66 -20.95
C GLY A 29 8.38 -11.04 -19.93
N ARG A 30 8.02 -9.90 -19.33
CA ARG A 30 8.84 -9.21 -18.33
C ARG A 30 8.63 -9.84 -16.95
N SER A 31 9.71 -10.07 -16.22
CA SER A 31 9.70 -10.68 -14.88
C SER A 31 9.55 -9.68 -13.72
N GLU A 32 9.22 -8.42 -14.02
CA GLU A 32 9.10 -7.35 -13.03
C GLU A 32 7.96 -7.64 -12.05
N LYS A 33 8.33 -7.86 -10.78
CA LYS A 33 7.41 -8.03 -9.67
C LYS A 33 7.01 -6.67 -9.12
N THR A 34 5.72 -6.52 -8.83
CA THR A 34 5.22 -5.39 -8.05
C THR A 34 5.24 -5.76 -6.57
N PHE A 35 5.72 -4.84 -5.75
CA PHE A 35 5.68 -4.90 -4.30
C PHE A 35 4.98 -3.65 -3.76
N MET A 36 4.06 -3.85 -2.83
CA MET A 36 3.37 -2.77 -2.15
C MET A 36 3.38 -3.01 -0.65
N LYS A 37 3.41 -1.93 0.12
CA LYS A 37 3.35 -1.93 1.58
C LYS A 37 2.52 -0.76 2.09
N LEU A 38 1.64 -1.03 3.06
CA LEU A 38 1.03 -0.02 3.92
C LEU A 38 1.51 -0.22 5.36
N ILE A 39 1.79 0.88 6.04
CA ILE A 39 2.20 0.93 7.44
C ILE A 39 1.13 1.72 8.18
N VAL A 40 0.52 1.09 9.17
CA VAL A 40 -0.62 1.59 9.91
C VAL A 40 -0.23 1.71 11.39
N GLU A 41 -0.51 2.84 12.02
CA GLU A 41 -0.45 2.95 13.48
C GLU A 41 -1.59 2.13 14.09
N THR A 42 -1.27 1.11 14.90
CA THR A 42 -2.29 0.16 15.39
C THR A 42 -3.35 0.84 16.28
N ALA A 43 -2.94 1.84 17.08
CA ALA A 43 -3.85 2.48 18.02
C ALA A 43 -4.92 3.36 17.35
N SER A 44 -4.60 4.00 16.22
CA SER A 44 -5.47 4.98 15.57
C SER A 44 -6.03 4.52 14.22
N ASP A 45 -5.54 3.38 13.71
CA ASP A 45 -5.79 2.88 12.36
C ASP A 45 -5.29 3.80 11.24
N ARG A 46 -4.52 4.85 11.54
CA ARG A 46 -4.02 5.80 10.53
C ARG A 46 -2.93 5.18 9.68
N VAL A 47 -2.99 5.40 8.37
CA VAL A 47 -1.91 5.05 7.45
C VAL A 47 -0.79 6.10 7.59
N VAL A 48 0.35 5.68 8.14
CA VAL A 48 1.52 6.54 8.41
C VAL A 48 2.68 6.31 7.42
N GLY A 49 2.57 5.28 6.59
CA GLY A 49 3.53 5.02 5.53
C GLY A 49 2.94 4.17 4.41
N ALA A 50 3.40 4.42 3.19
CA ALA A 50 3.07 3.63 2.02
C ALA A 50 4.30 3.52 1.13
N HIS A 51 4.57 2.32 0.61
CA HIS A 51 5.68 2.06 -0.30
C HIS A 51 5.20 1.23 -1.48
N MET A 52 5.71 1.55 -2.66
CA MET A 52 5.46 0.78 -3.88
C MET A 52 6.76 0.68 -4.68
N LEU A 53 7.04 -0.53 -5.15
CA LEU A 53 8.03 -0.82 -6.18
C LEU A 53 7.31 -1.53 -7.32
N GLY A 54 7.39 -0.97 -8.51
CA GLY A 54 6.78 -1.57 -9.70
C GLY A 54 6.46 -0.50 -10.74
N PRO A 55 5.87 -0.91 -11.86
CA PRO A 55 5.42 0.02 -12.88
C PRO A 55 4.39 1.02 -12.33
N ASP A 56 4.40 2.24 -12.85
CA ASP A 56 3.43 3.31 -12.54
C ASP A 56 3.41 3.73 -11.06
N ALA A 57 4.46 3.38 -10.30
CA ALA A 57 4.55 3.68 -8.87
C ALA A 57 4.55 5.19 -8.59
N GLY A 58 5.16 6.01 -9.45
CA GLY A 58 5.16 7.47 -9.27
C GLY A 58 3.75 8.05 -9.33
N GLU A 59 2.97 7.65 -10.33
CA GLU A 59 1.61 8.09 -10.59
C GLU A 59 0.65 7.63 -9.49
N ILE A 60 0.75 6.35 -9.08
CA ILE A 60 -0.10 5.79 -8.02
C ILE A 60 0.25 6.42 -6.67
N MET A 61 1.54 6.52 -6.33
CA MET A 61 1.97 7.03 -5.03
C MET A 61 1.64 8.51 -4.83
N GLN A 62 1.47 9.29 -5.90
CA GLN A 62 1.01 10.68 -5.78
C GLN A 62 -0.39 10.77 -5.17
N GLY A 63 -1.32 9.91 -5.60
CA GLY A 63 -2.67 9.84 -5.01
C GLY A 63 -2.65 9.30 -3.58
N ILE A 64 -1.85 8.25 -3.33
CA ILE A 64 -1.68 7.68 -1.98
C ILE A 64 -1.07 8.71 -1.03
N GLY A 65 -0.14 9.55 -1.50
CA GLY A 65 0.45 10.64 -0.73
C GLY A 65 -0.60 11.64 -0.25
N VAL A 66 -1.58 12.00 -1.10
CA VAL A 66 -2.70 12.86 -0.69
C VAL A 66 -3.53 12.20 0.41
N ALA A 67 -3.83 10.90 0.29
CA ALA A 67 -4.59 10.17 1.31
C ALA A 67 -3.86 10.13 2.66
N VAL A 68 -2.54 9.90 2.65
CA VAL A 68 -1.71 9.90 3.87
C VAL A 68 -1.67 11.28 4.52
N VAL A 69 -1.52 12.36 3.73
CA VAL A 69 -1.57 13.74 4.23
C VAL A 69 -2.94 14.08 4.83
N ALA A 70 -4.02 13.62 4.20
CA ALA A 70 -5.38 13.77 4.72
C ALA A 70 -5.63 12.96 6.00
N GLY A 71 -4.72 12.04 6.34
CA GLY A 71 -4.84 11.21 7.54
C GLY A 71 -5.80 10.04 7.38
N ALA A 72 -5.91 9.50 6.16
CA ALA A 72 -6.73 8.34 5.88
C ALA A 72 -6.36 7.15 6.79
N THR A 73 -7.38 6.43 7.20
CA THR A 73 -7.29 5.22 8.02
C THR A 73 -7.24 3.98 7.14
N LYS A 74 -6.83 2.84 7.70
CA LYS A 74 -6.90 1.56 6.99
C LYS A 74 -8.35 1.20 6.66
N ALA A 75 -9.31 1.58 7.51
CA ALA A 75 -10.74 1.47 7.24
C ALA A 75 -11.17 2.25 5.98
N ASP A 76 -10.62 3.44 5.73
CA ASP A 76 -10.94 4.22 4.51
C ASP A 76 -10.45 3.51 3.25
N PHE A 77 -9.23 2.94 3.30
CA PHE A 77 -8.70 2.12 2.20
C PHE A 77 -9.59 0.89 1.99
N ASP A 78 -10.01 0.22 3.06
CA ASP A 78 -10.82 -0.99 3.01
C ASP A 78 -12.27 -0.78 2.55
N ALA A 79 -12.80 0.43 2.75
CA ALA A 79 -14.12 0.84 2.27
C ALA A 79 -14.10 1.29 0.81
N THR A 80 -12.92 1.57 0.25
CA THR A 80 -12.78 2.05 -1.13
C THR A 80 -12.88 0.89 -2.12
N ILE A 81 -13.75 1.05 -3.13
CA ILE A 81 -13.92 0.05 -4.20
C ILE A 81 -12.69 0.08 -5.12
N GLY A 82 -12.05 -1.08 -5.29
CA GLY A 82 -10.94 -1.25 -6.22
C GLY A 82 -11.37 -1.10 -7.69
N ILE A 83 -10.51 -0.48 -8.49
CA ILE A 83 -10.68 -0.37 -9.94
C ILE A 83 -9.96 -1.53 -10.61
N HIS A 84 -10.72 -2.44 -11.22
CA HIS A 84 -10.18 -3.65 -11.83
C HIS A 84 -10.07 -3.55 -13.36
N PRO A 85 -8.98 -3.98 -14.01
CA PRO A 85 -7.72 -4.45 -13.42
C PRO A 85 -6.68 -3.33 -13.27
N THR A 86 -6.18 -3.08 -12.07
CA THR A 86 -5.10 -2.11 -11.84
C THR A 86 -4.10 -2.59 -10.79
N ALA A 87 -2.87 -2.08 -10.81
CA ALA A 87 -1.95 -2.32 -9.69
C ALA A 87 -2.44 -1.60 -8.42
N ALA A 88 -3.04 -0.41 -8.57
CA ALA A 88 -3.48 0.41 -7.45
C ALA A 88 -4.62 -0.23 -6.63
N GLU A 89 -5.46 -1.08 -7.22
CA GLU A 89 -6.55 -1.76 -6.50
C GLU A 89 -6.03 -2.59 -5.31
N GLU A 90 -4.78 -3.05 -5.37
CA GLU A 90 -4.14 -3.82 -4.30
C GLU A 90 -4.02 -3.01 -2.99
N PHE A 91 -3.85 -1.68 -3.04
CA PHE A 91 -3.83 -0.87 -1.82
C PHE A 91 -5.15 -0.92 -1.05
N VAL A 92 -6.27 -1.12 -1.73
CA VAL A 92 -7.62 -1.14 -1.13
C VAL A 92 -8.17 -2.56 -0.91
N THR A 93 -7.37 -3.59 -1.21
CA THR A 93 -7.73 -5.01 -1.01
C THR A 93 -6.79 -5.77 -0.06
N MET A 94 -5.76 -5.13 0.50
CA MET A 94 -4.90 -5.72 1.55
C MET A 94 -5.64 -5.95 2.87
N ARG A 95 -6.17 -7.16 3.11
CA ARG A 95 -6.94 -7.49 4.33
C ARG A 95 -6.12 -8.09 5.46
N THR A 96 -5.06 -8.84 5.13
CA THR A 96 -4.29 -9.60 6.12
C THR A 96 -2.97 -8.89 6.41
N PRO A 97 -2.69 -8.54 7.68
CA PRO A 97 -1.39 -8.03 8.07
C PRO A 97 -0.26 -9.03 7.79
N ARG A 98 0.94 -8.49 7.56
CA ARG A 98 2.19 -9.23 7.55
C ARG A 98 2.50 -9.65 8.99
N GLY A 99 2.60 -10.96 9.22
CA GLY A 99 3.05 -11.54 10.50
C GLY A 99 4.52 -11.31 10.79
#